data_AF-A0A6I0FFU7-F1
#
_entry.id   AF-A0A6I0FFU7-F1
#
_cell.length_a   1.000
_cell.length_b   1.000
_cell.length_c   1.000
_cell.angle_alpha   90.00
_cell.angle_beta   90.00
_cell.angle_gamma   90.00
#
_symmetry.space_group_name_H-M   'P 1'
#
loop_
_entity.id
_entity.type
_entity.pdbx_description
1 polymer ?
#
loop_
_entity_poly.entity_id
_entity_poly.type
_entity_poly.pdbx_seq_one_letter_code
_entity_poly.pdbx_strand_id
1 'polypeptide(L)'
;MVGLCAVACSDVSEYPTPSAPSPHLTHDAESAGEEAHEAQDEAAEDIDERPGEGASEAQDEAGAGGDERRASGQVWAHVVGITGMNTADVWAQWETLAVAGRAPKTGYERGQFGQRWKDVDRNGCDQRNDVLARDMTNIVAPKGCKVLSGHLVDPFTGEGIEFQRGPKTSNAVHIDHVVPLADAWQKGAQGWTPERREQFANDPMNLLAVDGLQNQKKSAGDAATWLPPNSAFRCQYVATQIRVKHEYGLWVTQAEKDAMARELGRCGDRVA
;
A
#
# COMPACT_ATOMS: atom_id res chain seq x y z
N MET A 1 -28.28 79.89 -3.59
CA MET A 1 -26.99 79.26 -3.25
C MET A 1 -26.73 79.49 -1.77
N VAL A 2 -26.77 78.39 -1.02
CA VAL A 2 -26.21 78.03 0.30
C VAL A 2 -26.18 79.06 1.44
N GLY A 3 -26.78 78.66 2.58
CA GLY A 3 -26.31 79.05 3.92
C GLY A 3 -27.38 78.95 5.01
N LEU A 4 -27.33 77.92 5.86
CA LEU A 4 -27.44 78.01 7.34
C LEU A 4 -27.34 76.62 8.00
N CYS A 5 -26.51 76.55 9.06
CA CYS A 5 -26.60 75.78 10.32
C CYS A 5 -26.93 74.26 10.33
N ALA A 6 -26.45 73.40 11.21
CA ALA A 6 -25.44 73.40 12.28
C ALA A 6 -25.45 71.96 12.90
N VAL A 7 -24.47 71.71 13.78
CA VAL A 7 -24.46 70.74 14.89
C VAL A 7 -23.94 69.31 14.62
N ALA A 8 -23.02 68.94 15.51
CA ALA A 8 -22.22 67.74 15.64
C ALA A 8 -22.98 66.51 16.18
N CYS A 9 -22.36 65.34 16.03
CA CYS A 9 -22.38 64.25 17.01
C CYS A 9 -21.17 63.31 16.79
N SER A 10 -20.82 62.64 17.86
CA SER A 10 -19.50 62.18 18.30
C SER A 10 -19.02 60.82 17.78
N ASP A 11 -17.71 60.60 17.99
CA ASP A 11 -17.00 59.35 18.35
C ASP A 11 -17.34 58.04 17.63
N VAL A 12 -16.36 57.52 16.88
CA VAL A 12 -16.04 56.09 17.01
C VAL A 12 -14.54 55.81 16.83
N SER A 13 -14.03 55.15 17.88
CA SER A 13 -12.70 54.58 18.11
C SER A 13 -12.06 53.89 16.91
N GLU A 14 -10.76 54.16 16.74
CA GLU A 14 -9.81 53.36 15.98
C GLU A 14 -9.71 51.94 16.56
N TYR A 15 -9.68 50.94 15.68
CA TYR A 15 -9.15 49.60 15.99
C TYR A 15 -8.11 49.23 14.92
N PRO A 16 -6.90 48.79 15.32
CA PRO A 16 -5.86 48.37 14.38
C PRO A 16 -6.16 46.97 13.81
N THR A 17 -5.88 46.81 12.52
CA THR A 17 -5.92 45.52 11.81
C THR A 17 -4.79 44.59 12.26
N PRO A 18 -5.06 43.33 12.63
CA PRO A 18 -3.99 42.36 12.84
C PRO A 18 -3.46 41.82 11.49
N SER A 19 -2.14 41.87 11.33
CA SER A 19 -1.41 41.22 10.23
C SER A 19 -1.43 39.71 10.44
N ALA A 20 -1.75 38.96 9.38
CA ALA A 20 -1.72 37.50 9.37
C ALA A 20 -0.27 36.98 9.35
N PRO A 21 0.09 35.97 10.16
CA PRO A 21 1.36 35.27 10.00
C PRO A 21 1.28 34.25 8.85
N SER A 22 2.37 34.16 8.07
CA SER A 22 2.57 33.12 7.06
C SER A 22 2.72 31.74 7.71
N PRO A 23 2.16 30.66 7.13
CA PRO A 23 2.40 29.33 7.65
C PRO A 23 3.80 28.85 7.22
N HIS A 24 4.66 28.63 8.20
CA HIS A 24 5.89 27.87 8.03
C HIS A 24 5.55 26.40 7.76
N LEU A 25 6.02 25.90 6.62
CA LEU A 25 6.05 24.49 6.24
C LEU A 25 7.18 23.79 7.01
N THR A 26 6.86 23.03 8.06
CA THR A 26 7.86 22.14 8.70
C THR A 26 7.32 20.77 9.13
N HIS A 27 6.06 20.41 8.91
CA HIS A 27 5.51 19.13 9.40
C HIS A 27 5.58 17.94 8.43
N ASP A 28 5.92 18.14 7.16
CA ASP A 28 5.91 17.05 6.18
C ASP A 28 7.14 16.12 6.25
N ALA A 29 8.24 16.58 6.90
CA ALA A 29 9.50 15.83 6.91
C ALA A 29 9.60 14.74 8.00
N GLU A 30 9.01 14.94 9.18
CA GLU A 30 9.04 13.95 10.28
C GLU A 30 8.16 12.72 9.96
N SER A 31 6.99 12.92 9.36
CA SER A 31 6.10 11.82 8.93
C SER A 31 6.75 10.89 7.90
N ALA A 32 7.58 11.43 7.01
CA ALA A 32 8.26 10.64 5.98
C ALA A 32 9.40 9.78 6.56
N GLY A 33 9.98 10.19 7.70
CA GLY A 33 11.05 9.45 8.38
C GLY A 33 10.56 8.20 9.13
N GLU A 34 9.39 8.29 9.77
CA GLU A 34 8.76 7.15 10.46
C GLU A 34 8.35 6.05 9.47
N GLU A 35 7.83 6.44 8.29
CA GLU A 35 7.38 5.51 7.24
C GLU A 35 8.52 4.78 6.52
N ALA A 36 9.68 5.42 6.36
CA ALA A 36 10.86 4.80 5.75
C ALA A 36 11.51 3.74 6.64
N HIS A 37 11.44 3.90 7.97
CA HIS A 37 11.85 2.85 8.92
C HIS A 37 10.85 1.67 8.95
N GLU A 38 9.57 1.95 8.72
CA GLU A 38 8.45 1.01 8.79
C GLU A 38 8.49 -0.11 7.73
N ALA A 39 9.03 0.18 6.55
CA ALA A 39 9.27 -0.80 5.49
C ALA A 39 10.54 -1.64 5.73
N GLN A 40 11.51 -1.13 6.50
CA GLN A 40 12.76 -1.84 6.80
C GLN A 40 12.55 -2.93 7.87
N ASP A 41 11.56 -2.76 8.76
CA ASP A 41 11.20 -3.77 9.76
C ASP A 41 10.56 -5.03 9.15
N GLU A 42 9.95 -4.95 7.96
CA GLU A 42 9.22 -6.07 7.34
C GLU A 42 10.13 -7.23 6.92
N ALA A 43 11.38 -6.93 6.63
CA ALA A 43 12.41 -7.91 6.28
C ALA A 43 13.26 -8.30 7.48
N ALA A 44 13.25 -7.52 8.58
CA ALA A 44 14.05 -7.78 9.77
C ALA A 44 13.65 -9.09 10.48
N GLU A 45 12.36 -9.47 10.46
CA GLU A 45 11.89 -10.76 11.00
C GLU A 45 12.50 -11.97 10.29
N ASP A 46 12.94 -11.80 9.05
CA ASP A 46 13.60 -12.86 8.28
C ASP A 46 15.13 -12.90 8.50
N ILE A 47 15.71 -11.89 9.17
CA ILE A 47 17.17 -11.67 9.28
C ILE A 47 17.73 -12.13 10.64
N ASP A 48 16.90 -12.30 11.68
CA ASP A 48 17.35 -12.58 13.06
C ASP A 48 17.80 -14.04 13.32
N GLU A 49 18.05 -14.85 12.30
CA GLU A 49 18.65 -16.19 12.47
C GLU A 49 20.15 -16.17 12.13
N ARG A 50 20.97 -16.27 13.19
CA ARG A 50 22.44 -16.35 13.12
C ARG A 50 22.89 -17.32 12.02
N PRO A 51 23.82 -16.94 11.12
CA PRO A 51 24.32 -17.85 10.10
C PRO A 51 25.14 -18.97 10.76
N GLY A 52 24.81 -20.22 10.45
CA GLY A 52 25.77 -21.32 10.61
C GLY A 52 26.90 -21.15 9.59
N GLU A 53 28.14 -21.14 10.07
CA GLU A 53 29.34 -21.09 9.24
C GLU A 53 29.36 -22.23 8.21
N GLY A 54 29.55 -21.88 6.94
CA GLY A 54 29.64 -22.84 5.84
C GLY A 54 29.60 -22.16 4.48
N ALA A 55 30.51 -21.22 4.23
CA ALA A 55 30.70 -20.63 2.92
C ALA A 55 31.66 -21.50 2.08
N SER A 56 31.23 -21.92 0.91
CA SER A 56 32.13 -21.99 -0.26
C SER A 56 31.35 -21.76 -1.56
N GLU A 57 31.70 -20.64 -2.19
CA GLU A 57 31.96 -20.46 -3.62
C GLU A 57 30.89 -20.91 -4.64
N ALA A 58 30.24 -19.92 -5.27
CA ALA A 58 29.74 -20.06 -6.64
C ALA A 58 30.27 -18.87 -7.45
N GLN A 59 31.03 -19.23 -8.49
CA GLN A 59 31.72 -18.35 -9.41
C GLN A 59 30.77 -17.81 -10.49
N ASP A 60 31.12 -16.63 -10.98
CA ASP A 60 30.59 -15.96 -12.16
C ASP A 60 30.60 -16.87 -13.40
N GLU A 61 29.53 -16.84 -14.19
CA GLU A 61 29.60 -16.96 -15.65
C GLU A 61 28.41 -16.19 -16.25
N ALA A 62 28.72 -15.09 -16.93
CA ALA A 62 27.82 -14.36 -17.81
C ALA A 62 27.79 -15.04 -19.18
N GLY A 63 26.61 -15.33 -19.73
CA GLY A 63 26.53 -16.01 -21.03
C GLY A 63 25.18 -15.91 -21.74
N ALA A 64 25.11 -14.93 -22.65
CA ALA A 64 24.41 -14.91 -23.93
C ALA A 64 22.87 -15.05 -23.98
N GLY A 65 22.24 -14.02 -24.54
CA GLY A 65 20.80 -13.93 -24.75
C GLY A 65 20.23 -14.86 -25.82
N GLY A 66 18.92 -15.07 -25.67
CA GLY A 66 18.06 -15.72 -26.65
C GLY A 66 16.59 -15.65 -26.22
N ASP A 67 15.83 -14.75 -26.83
CA ASP A 67 14.37 -14.82 -27.04
C ASP A 67 13.43 -15.01 -25.82
N GLU A 68 13.55 -14.19 -24.77
CA GLU A 68 12.57 -14.16 -23.66
C GLU A 68 11.26 -13.39 -23.98
N ARG A 69 11.11 -12.87 -25.21
CA ARG A 69 9.95 -12.05 -25.59
C ARG A 69 8.68 -12.87 -25.90
N ARG A 70 8.64 -14.16 -25.55
CA ARG A 70 7.50 -15.06 -25.78
C ARG A 70 6.87 -15.71 -24.54
N ALA A 71 7.29 -15.36 -23.32
CA ALA A 71 6.59 -15.78 -22.09
C ALA A 71 5.49 -14.80 -21.62
N SER A 72 4.89 -14.06 -22.56
CA SER A 72 3.87 -13.02 -22.33
C SER A 72 2.48 -13.58 -21.99
N GLY A 73 2.42 -14.53 -21.06
CA GLY A 73 1.22 -15.05 -20.43
C GLY A 73 1.36 -15.10 -18.91
N GLN A 74 2.16 -14.20 -18.32
CA GLN A 74 2.41 -14.14 -16.88
C GLN A 74 1.11 -13.80 -16.15
N VAL A 75 0.48 -14.85 -15.62
CA VAL A 75 -0.74 -14.75 -14.84
C VAL A 75 -0.34 -14.27 -13.44
N TRP A 76 -0.68 -13.03 -13.09
CA TRP A 76 -0.68 -12.53 -11.70
C TRP A 76 -1.89 -13.12 -10.95
N ALA A 77 -2.08 -14.44 -11.08
CA ALA A 77 -3.32 -15.14 -10.78
C ALA A 77 -3.75 -15.02 -9.31
N HIS A 78 -2.83 -14.59 -8.44
CA HIS A 78 -2.88 -14.82 -7.01
C HIS A 78 -3.37 -13.62 -6.20
N VAL A 79 -3.87 -12.56 -6.84
CA VAL A 79 -4.63 -11.53 -6.13
C VAL A 79 -5.96 -12.11 -5.66
N VAL A 80 -6.05 -12.39 -4.35
CA VAL A 80 -7.14 -13.15 -3.74
C VAL A 80 -8.50 -12.54 -4.04
N GLY A 81 -9.32 -13.27 -4.80
CA GLY A 81 -10.72 -12.97 -5.09
C GLY A 81 -10.97 -11.79 -6.04
N ILE A 82 -9.95 -11.32 -6.77
CA ILE A 82 -10.11 -10.32 -7.84
C ILE A 82 -9.90 -10.94 -9.22
N THR A 83 -8.97 -11.89 -9.36
CA THR A 83 -8.70 -12.57 -10.63
C THR A 83 -9.98 -13.21 -11.18
N GLY A 84 -10.38 -12.81 -12.40
CA GLY A 84 -11.58 -13.30 -13.06
C GLY A 84 -12.90 -12.63 -12.64
N MET A 85 -12.87 -11.66 -11.71
CA MET A 85 -14.03 -10.81 -11.42
C MET A 85 -14.42 -10.01 -12.67
N ASN A 86 -15.72 -9.84 -12.87
CA ASN A 86 -16.22 -8.98 -13.93
C ASN A 86 -15.88 -7.53 -13.60
N THR A 87 -15.28 -6.81 -14.55
CA THR A 87 -14.93 -5.40 -14.37
C THR A 87 -16.17 -4.55 -14.05
N ALA A 88 -17.36 -4.94 -14.51
CA ALA A 88 -18.63 -4.30 -14.15
C ALA A 88 -18.95 -4.40 -12.65
N ASP A 89 -18.63 -5.51 -11.99
CA ASP A 89 -18.85 -5.67 -10.55
C ASP A 89 -17.91 -4.75 -9.76
N VAL A 90 -16.66 -4.60 -10.23
CA VAL A 90 -15.69 -3.67 -9.63
C VAL A 90 -16.13 -2.21 -9.83
N TRP A 91 -16.68 -1.86 -11.00
CA TRP A 91 -17.30 -0.55 -11.22
C TRP A 91 -18.47 -0.29 -10.25
N ALA A 92 -19.34 -1.27 -10.04
CA ALA A 92 -20.43 -1.15 -9.09
C ALA A 92 -19.91 -0.90 -7.66
N GLN A 93 -18.85 -1.60 -7.24
CA GLN A 93 -18.21 -1.32 -5.94
C GLN A 93 -17.60 0.09 -5.89
N TRP A 94 -16.89 0.50 -6.94
CA TRP A 94 -16.30 1.83 -7.05
C TRP A 94 -17.34 2.95 -6.92
N GLU A 95 -18.52 2.78 -7.49
CA GLU A 95 -19.62 3.76 -7.40
C GLU A 95 -20.03 4.00 -5.94
N THR A 96 -20.05 2.94 -5.12
CA THR A 96 -20.42 3.01 -3.70
C THR A 96 -19.39 3.68 -2.80
N LEU A 97 -18.14 3.85 -3.25
CA LEU A 97 -17.09 4.44 -2.43
C LEU A 97 -17.43 5.90 -2.11
N ALA A 98 -17.59 6.21 -0.83
CA ALA A 98 -17.79 7.57 -0.36
C ALA A 98 -16.58 8.44 -0.72
N VAL A 99 -16.83 9.72 -1.02
CA VAL A 99 -15.77 10.69 -1.32
C VAL A 99 -15.66 11.69 -0.19
N ALA A 100 -14.48 11.80 0.41
CA ALA A 100 -14.15 12.82 1.40
C ALA A 100 -12.64 13.14 1.41
N GLY A 101 -12.27 14.24 2.05
CA GLY A 101 -10.86 14.59 2.26
C GLY A 101 -10.15 13.60 3.19
N ARG A 102 -8.81 13.66 3.22
CA ARG A 102 -8.01 12.92 4.21
C ARG A 102 -8.28 13.48 5.60
N ALA A 103 -8.57 12.61 6.57
CA ALA A 103 -8.56 12.99 7.97
C ALA A 103 -7.12 13.20 8.47
N PRO A 104 -6.91 13.89 9.61
CA PRO A 104 -5.59 14.03 10.20
C PRO A 104 -4.93 12.66 10.48
N LYS A 105 -3.60 12.58 10.31
CA LYS A 105 -2.81 11.41 10.70
C LYS A 105 -2.51 11.38 12.22
N THR A 106 -2.99 12.38 12.97
CA THR A 106 -2.74 12.52 14.40
C THR A 106 -3.11 11.24 15.16
N GLY A 107 -2.17 10.77 15.98
CA GLY A 107 -2.35 9.58 16.80
C GLY A 107 -2.26 8.26 16.04
N TYR A 108 -1.92 8.26 14.75
CA TYR A 108 -1.63 7.02 14.03
C TYR A 108 -0.34 6.39 14.57
N GLU A 109 -0.43 5.11 14.93
CA GLU A 109 0.72 4.24 15.16
C GLU A 109 0.41 2.88 14.53
N ARG A 110 1.38 2.25 13.86
CA ARG A 110 1.14 0.95 13.21
C ARG A 110 0.60 -0.10 14.18
N GLY A 111 1.07 -0.09 15.44
CA GLY A 111 0.62 -1.01 16.49
C GLY A 111 -0.89 -0.96 16.78
N GLN A 112 -1.58 0.10 16.36
CA GLN A 112 -3.05 0.19 16.48
C GLN A 112 -3.79 -0.77 15.54
N PHE A 113 -3.10 -1.33 14.56
CA PHE A 113 -3.59 -2.40 13.69
C PHE A 113 -3.28 -3.81 14.24
N GLY A 114 -2.94 -3.91 15.52
CA GLY A 114 -2.79 -5.19 16.20
C GLY A 114 -1.50 -5.93 15.85
N GLN A 115 -1.51 -7.25 16.04
CA GLN A 115 -0.34 -8.07 15.78
C GLN A 115 -0.06 -8.14 14.27
N ARG A 116 1.19 -7.84 13.89
CA ARG A 116 1.66 -8.03 12.52
C ARG A 116 1.72 -9.53 12.19
N TRP A 117 1.28 -9.85 10.98
CA TRP A 117 1.28 -11.21 10.42
C TRP A 117 0.60 -12.25 11.29
N LYS A 118 -0.49 -11.84 11.95
CA LYS A 118 -1.29 -12.74 12.74
C LYS A 118 -1.84 -13.86 11.86
N ASP A 119 -1.68 -15.09 12.33
CA ASP A 119 -2.35 -16.27 11.77
C ASP A 119 -3.87 -16.14 12.00
N VAL A 120 -4.57 -15.53 11.04
CA VAL A 120 -6.01 -15.25 11.14
C VAL A 120 -6.88 -16.43 10.72
N ASP A 121 -6.37 -17.31 9.86
CA ASP A 121 -7.08 -18.52 9.42
C ASP A 121 -6.82 -19.73 10.35
N ARG A 122 -5.86 -19.60 11.26
CA ARG A 122 -5.44 -20.58 12.28
C ARG A 122 -4.89 -21.86 11.65
N ASN A 123 -4.22 -21.73 10.51
CA ASN A 123 -3.59 -22.86 9.82
C ASN A 123 -2.21 -23.23 10.43
N GLY A 124 -1.69 -22.41 11.35
CA GLY A 124 -0.39 -22.59 12.02
C GLY A 124 0.78 -21.82 11.38
N CYS A 125 0.52 -21.07 10.31
CA CYS A 125 1.46 -20.22 9.60
C CYS A 125 1.14 -18.75 9.87
N ASP A 126 2.17 -17.91 10.04
CA ASP A 126 1.95 -16.47 10.05
C ASP A 126 1.52 -15.96 8.67
N GLN A 127 0.84 -14.81 8.65
CA GLN A 127 0.27 -14.29 7.42
C GLN A 127 1.33 -13.96 6.37
N ARG A 128 2.56 -13.62 6.78
CA ARG A 128 3.67 -13.36 5.87
C ARG A 128 3.99 -14.62 5.08
N ASN A 129 4.15 -15.75 5.77
CA ASN A 129 4.45 -17.02 5.14
C ASN A 129 3.29 -17.53 4.28
N ASP A 130 2.04 -17.28 4.68
CA ASP A 130 0.88 -17.58 3.82
C ASP A 130 0.94 -16.80 2.50
N VAL A 131 1.25 -15.51 2.55
CA VAL A 131 1.35 -14.67 1.35
C VAL A 131 2.55 -15.09 0.49
N LEU A 132 3.71 -15.38 1.09
CA LEU A 132 4.87 -15.90 0.35
C LEU A 132 4.54 -17.23 -0.34
N ALA A 133 3.90 -18.17 0.37
CA ALA A 133 3.53 -19.47 -0.19
C ALA A 133 2.46 -19.36 -1.29
N ARG A 134 1.57 -18.37 -1.18
CA ARG A 134 0.54 -18.07 -2.18
C ARG A 134 1.12 -17.45 -3.45
N ASP A 135 2.01 -16.48 -3.30
CA ASP A 135 2.44 -15.61 -4.41
C ASP A 135 3.71 -16.11 -5.12
N MET A 136 4.52 -16.93 -4.46
CA MET A 136 5.75 -17.48 -5.04
C MET A 136 5.54 -18.84 -5.71
N THR A 137 6.43 -19.12 -6.66
CA THR A 137 6.59 -20.44 -7.27
C THR A 137 7.88 -21.09 -6.78
N ASN A 138 8.05 -22.40 -7.02
CA ASN A 138 9.27 -23.14 -6.65
C ASN A 138 9.67 -22.99 -5.16
N ILE A 139 8.67 -22.93 -4.27
CA ILE A 139 8.91 -22.67 -2.86
C ILE A 139 9.61 -23.84 -2.15
N VAL A 140 10.49 -23.53 -1.19
CA VAL A 140 11.09 -24.49 -0.26
C VAL A 140 10.60 -24.20 1.16
N ALA A 141 9.77 -25.08 1.71
CA ALA A 141 9.21 -24.96 3.06
C ALA A 141 9.19 -26.33 3.78
N PRO A 142 10.33 -26.83 4.29
CA PRO A 142 10.47 -28.21 4.77
C PRO A 142 9.61 -28.55 6.00
N LYS A 143 9.11 -27.54 6.72
CA LYS A 143 8.20 -27.69 7.88
C LYS A 143 6.79 -27.12 7.60
N GLY A 144 6.43 -26.96 6.32
CA GLY A 144 5.10 -26.51 5.88
C GLY A 144 4.95 -25.00 5.83
N CYS A 145 5.11 -24.30 6.97
CA CYS A 145 4.81 -22.87 7.03
C CYS A 145 5.96 -21.98 6.58
N LYS A 146 7.16 -22.19 7.13
CA LYS A 146 8.26 -21.26 6.93
C LYS A 146 8.85 -21.38 5.53
N VAL A 147 8.53 -20.42 4.65
CA VAL A 147 9.09 -20.32 3.29
C VAL A 147 10.55 -19.87 3.41
N LEU A 148 11.47 -20.73 2.98
CA LEU A 148 12.92 -20.48 3.02
C LEU A 148 13.44 -19.92 1.69
N SER A 149 12.83 -20.29 0.58
CA SER A 149 13.15 -19.75 -0.73
C SER A 149 11.98 -19.92 -1.70
N GLY A 150 12.02 -19.21 -2.82
CA GLY A 150 11.06 -19.29 -3.90
C GLY A 150 11.36 -18.25 -4.99
N HIS A 151 10.61 -18.31 -6.08
CA HIS A 151 10.68 -17.33 -7.17
C HIS A 151 9.38 -16.53 -7.21
N LEU A 152 9.50 -15.23 -6.97
CA LEU A 152 8.42 -14.26 -7.10
C LEU A 152 8.47 -13.65 -8.50
N VAL A 153 7.40 -13.76 -9.26
CA VAL A 153 7.18 -12.80 -10.35
C VAL A 153 6.56 -11.58 -9.70
N ASP A 154 7.30 -10.47 -9.59
CA ASP A 154 6.86 -9.30 -8.85
C ASP A 154 5.81 -8.50 -9.65
N PRO A 155 4.59 -8.31 -9.11
CA PRO A 155 3.55 -7.59 -9.81
C PRO A 155 3.85 -6.10 -9.96
N PHE A 156 4.69 -5.50 -9.09
CA PHE A 156 4.97 -4.05 -9.15
C PHE A 156 5.90 -3.65 -10.28
N THR A 157 6.92 -4.46 -10.56
CA THR A 157 7.93 -4.21 -11.59
C THR A 157 7.71 -5.04 -12.85
N GLY A 158 7.09 -6.21 -12.73
CA GLY A 158 7.03 -7.21 -13.79
C GLY A 158 8.28 -8.12 -13.86
N GLU A 159 9.23 -7.94 -12.95
CA GLU A 159 10.51 -8.66 -12.92
C GLU A 159 10.44 -9.91 -12.02
N GLY A 160 11.33 -10.87 -12.26
CA GLY A 160 11.50 -12.03 -11.39
C GLY A 160 12.45 -11.72 -10.22
N ILE A 161 12.10 -12.17 -9.02
CA ILE A 161 12.91 -12.05 -7.81
C ILE A 161 13.14 -13.45 -7.24
N GLU A 162 14.40 -13.85 -7.18
CA GLU A 162 14.82 -15.04 -6.43
C GLU A 162 14.87 -14.70 -4.95
N PHE A 163 13.91 -15.23 -4.19
CA PHE A 163 13.85 -15.07 -2.75
C PHE A 163 14.63 -16.19 -2.08
N GLN A 164 15.61 -15.81 -1.26
CA GLN A 164 16.21 -16.66 -0.24
C GLN A 164 16.06 -15.96 1.10
N ARG A 165 15.50 -16.64 2.09
CA ARG A 165 15.37 -16.07 3.44
C ARG A 165 16.76 -15.73 3.99
N GLY A 166 16.92 -14.48 4.44
CA GLY A 166 18.15 -13.96 5.00
C GLY A 166 18.48 -12.55 4.50
N PRO A 167 19.56 -11.94 5.02
CA PRO A 167 19.85 -10.50 4.86
C PRO A 167 20.02 -10.02 3.43
N LYS A 168 20.37 -10.91 2.51
CA LYS A 168 20.63 -10.56 1.10
C LYS A 168 19.36 -10.28 0.31
N THR A 169 18.31 -11.06 0.53
CA THR A 169 17.13 -11.11 -0.35
C THR A 169 15.81 -10.98 0.38
N SER A 170 15.77 -11.09 1.72
CA SER A 170 14.54 -10.80 2.47
C SER A 170 14.08 -9.35 2.35
N ASN A 171 15.01 -8.39 2.24
CA ASN A 171 14.68 -6.98 1.94
C ASN A 171 14.24 -6.76 0.49
N ALA A 172 14.47 -7.73 -0.41
CA ALA A 172 14.04 -7.62 -1.79
C ALA A 172 12.54 -7.97 -1.94
N VAL A 173 11.97 -8.76 -1.02
CA VAL A 173 10.55 -9.12 -1.04
C VAL A 173 9.85 -8.69 0.25
N HIS A 174 8.90 -7.77 0.10
CA HIS A 174 8.04 -7.30 1.18
C HIS A 174 6.63 -7.85 1.03
N ILE A 175 5.86 -7.83 2.11
CA ILE A 175 4.41 -8.07 2.06
C ILE A 175 3.73 -6.72 2.14
N ASP A 176 3.24 -6.24 0.99
CA ASP A 176 2.57 -4.96 0.89
C ASP A 176 1.12 -5.04 1.39
N HIS A 177 0.70 -3.97 2.06
CA HIS A 177 -0.71 -3.64 2.24
C HIS A 177 -1.20 -2.85 1.02
N VAL A 178 -1.94 -3.51 0.11
CA VAL A 178 -2.41 -2.92 -1.16
C VAL A 178 -3.15 -1.60 -0.92
N VAL A 179 -3.95 -1.53 0.14
CA VAL A 179 -4.38 -0.28 0.78
C VAL A 179 -3.52 -0.06 2.04
N PRO A 180 -2.63 0.95 2.07
CA PRO A 180 -1.73 1.18 3.20
C PRO A 180 -2.48 1.43 4.52
N LEU A 181 -1.89 0.97 5.63
CA LEU A 181 -2.48 1.15 6.98
C LEU A 181 -2.66 2.63 7.35
N ALA A 182 -1.66 3.46 7.06
CA ALA A 182 -1.73 4.91 7.30
C ALA A 182 -2.78 5.60 6.39
N ASP A 183 -2.94 5.15 5.15
CA ASP A 183 -4.00 5.64 4.25
C ASP A 183 -5.38 5.29 4.80
N ALA A 184 -5.56 4.04 5.22
CA ALA A 184 -6.80 3.56 5.84
C ALA A 184 -7.14 4.33 7.11
N TRP A 185 -6.15 4.65 7.97
CA TRP A 185 -6.34 5.48 9.16
C TRP A 185 -7.00 6.83 8.82
N GLN A 186 -6.43 7.54 7.85
CA GLN A 186 -6.94 8.82 7.39
C GLN A 186 -8.26 8.73 6.62
N LYS A 187 -8.68 7.53 6.24
CA LYS A 187 -9.86 7.26 5.40
C LYS A 187 -10.93 6.39 6.07
N GLY A 188 -10.88 6.29 7.39
CA GLY A 188 -11.97 5.76 8.22
C GLY A 188 -11.53 4.81 9.33
N ALA A 189 -10.36 4.19 9.22
CA ALA A 189 -9.92 3.18 10.16
C ALA A 189 -9.63 3.72 11.58
N GLN A 190 -9.41 5.03 11.73
CA GLN A 190 -9.31 5.65 13.06
C GLN A 190 -10.58 5.47 13.91
N GLY A 191 -11.76 5.35 13.27
CA GLY A 191 -13.04 5.15 13.93
C GLY A 191 -13.39 3.68 14.18
N TRP A 192 -12.56 2.74 13.73
CA TRP A 192 -12.82 1.31 13.89
C TRP A 192 -12.42 0.82 15.28
N THR A 193 -12.98 -0.34 15.67
CA THR A 193 -12.49 -1.09 16.82
C THR A 193 -11.09 -1.65 16.52
N PRO A 194 -10.27 -1.92 17.55
CA PRO A 194 -8.97 -2.55 17.36
C PRO A 194 -9.04 -3.87 16.57
N GLU A 195 -10.06 -4.69 16.81
CA GLU A 195 -10.24 -5.99 16.15
C GLU A 195 -10.47 -5.84 14.64
N ARG A 196 -11.25 -4.82 14.23
CA ARG A 196 -11.48 -4.55 12.81
C ARG A 196 -10.23 -4.01 12.11
N ARG A 197 -9.41 -3.21 12.81
CA ARG A 197 -8.09 -2.80 12.29
C ARG A 197 -7.15 -4.00 12.14
N GLU A 198 -7.12 -4.91 13.11
CA GLU A 198 -6.30 -6.11 13.03
C GLU A 198 -6.73 -7.06 11.91
N GLN A 199 -8.05 -7.21 11.69
CA GLN A 199 -8.58 -7.94 10.55
C GLN A 199 -8.11 -7.32 9.23
N PHE A 200 -8.27 -6.00 9.07
CA PHE A 200 -7.81 -5.28 7.87
C PHE A 200 -6.31 -5.45 7.58
N ALA A 201 -5.49 -5.43 8.63
CA ALA A 201 -4.04 -5.53 8.49
C ALA A 201 -3.54 -6.95 8.17
N ASN A 202 -4.35 -7.97 8.43
CA ASN A 202 -4.00 -9.37 8.18
C ASN A 202 -4.88 -10.02 7.10
N ASP A 203 -5.77 -9.28 6.43
CA ASP A 203 -6.64 -9.80 5.39
C ASP A 203 -5.84 -10.15 4.12
N PRO A 204 -5.84 -11.41 3.66
CA PRO A 204 -5.16 -11.80 2.42
C PRO A 204 -5.57 -11.01 1.19
N MET A 205 -6.78 -10.44 1.15
CA MET A 205 -7.23 -9.55 0.07
C MET A 205 -6.46 -8.23 0.04
N ASN A 206 -5.96 -7.78 1.19
CA ASN A 206 -5.18 -6.55 1.31
C ASN A 206 -3.67 -6.81 1.31
N LEU A 207 -3.20 -8.06 1.18
CA LEU A 207 -1.79 -8.42 1.28
C LEU A 207 -1.24 -9.01 -0.02
N LEU A 208 -0.02 -8.60 -0.41
CA LEU A 208 0.65 -9.05 -1.64
C LEU A 208 2.17 -9.11 -1.46
N ALA A 209 2.82 -10.19 -1.91
CA ALA A 209 4.28 -10.23 -1.99
C ALA A 209 4.78 -9.37 -3.17
N VAL A 210 5.67 -8.42 -2.91
CA VAL A 210 6.13 -7.45 -3.91
C VAL A 210 7.61 -7.07 -3.74
N ASP A 211 8.18 -6.42 -4.74
CA ASP A 211 9.50 -5.77 -4.67
C ASP A 211 9.56 -4.75 -3.52
N GLY A 212 10.54 -4.94 -2.63
CA GLY A 212 10.70 -4.15 -1.42
C GLY A 212 11.03 -2.67 -1.68
N LEU A 213 11.78 -2.36 -2.74
CA LEU A 213 12.11 -0.98 -3.10
C LEU A 213 10.89 -0.24 -3.65
N GLN A 214 10.06 -0.90 -4.45
CA GLN A 214 8.80 -0.32 -4.91
C GLN A 214 7.82 -0.12 -3.76
N ASN A 215 7.75 -1.05 -2.81
CA ASN A 215 6.91 -0.87 -1.62
C ASN A 215 7.36 0.33 -0.76
N GLN A 216 8.68 0.51 -0.59
CA GLN A 216 9.24 1.70 0.07
C GLN A 216 8.89 3.00 -0.66
N LYS A 217 8.94 3.00 -2.00
CA LYS A 217 8.53 4.17 -2.81
C LYS A 217 7.04 4.44 -2.75
N LYS A 218 6.20 3.40 -2.64
CA LYS A 218 4.75 3.51 -2.46
C LYS A 218 4.42 4.18 -1.13
N SER A 219 5.09 3.81 -0.05
CA SER A 219 4.80 4.28 1.31
C SER A 219 3.29 4.21 1.62
N ALA A 220 2.69 5.27 2.16
CA ALA A 220 1.26 5.43 2.39
C ALA A 220 0.47 5.99 1.18
N GLY A 221 1.04 5.94 -0.02
CA GLY A 221 0.42 6.47 -1.23
C GLY A 221 -0.86 5.74 -1.62
N ASP A 222 -1.92 6.48 -1.92
CA ASP A 222 -3.13 5.94 -2.56
C ASP A 222 -2.96 5.87 -4.09
N ALA A 223 -4.01 5.40 -4.80
CA ALA A 223 -3.98 5.28 -6.26
C ALA A 223 -3.77 6.60 -7.03
N ALA A 224 -3.97 7.77 -6.41
CA ALA A 224 -3.63 9.06 -7.03
C ALA A 224 -2.17 9.46 -6.80
N THR A 225 -1.58 9.04 -5.68
CA THR A 225 -0.19 9.34 -5.33
C THR A 225 0.79 8.38 -6.01
N TRP A 226 0.48 7.09 -6.05
CA TRP A 226 1.38 6.06 -6.55
C TRP A 226 0.64 4.93 -7.25
N LEU A 227 1.19 4.49 -8.39
CA LEU A 227 0.75 3.31 -9.12
C LEU A 227 1.99 2.46 -9.47
N PRO A 228 1.86 1.13 -9.53
CA PRO A 228 2.93 0.24 -9.96
C PRO A 228 3.59 0.70 -11.27
N PRO A 229 4.94 0.69 -11.36
CA PRO A 229 5.64 0.91 -12.63
C PRO A 229 5.19 -0.05 -13.74
N ASN A 230 4.89 -1.30 -13.38
CA ASN A 230 4.29 -2.27 -14.27
C ASN A 230 2.85 -1.88 -14.63
N SER A 231 2.69 -1.19 -15.77
CA SER A 231 1.38 -0.74 -16.24
C SER A 231 0.38 -1.86 -16.52
N ALA A 232 0.85 -3.08 -16.83
CA ALA A 232 -0.02 -4.23 -17.05
C ALA A 232 -0.74 -4.67 -15.77
N PHE A 233 -0.16 -4.38 -14.59
CA PHE A 233 -0.73 -4.75 -13.29
C PHE A 233 -1.69 -3.71 -12.70
N ARG A 234 -1.72 -2.48 -13.23
CA ARG A 234 -2.46 -1.35 -12.61
C ARG A 234 -3.96 -1.57 -12.49
N CYS A 235 -4.57 -2.24 -13.48
CA CYS A 235 -5.98 -2.61 -13.43
C CYS A 235 -6.26 -3.51 -12.22
N GLN A 236 -5.50 -4.61 -12.05
CA GLN A 236 -5.67 -5.52 -10.92
C GLN A 236 -5.40 -4.83 -9.59
N TYR A 237 -4.35 -4.01 -9.53
CA TYR A 237 -3.98 -3.25 -8.34
C TYR A 237 -5.12 -2.32 -7.88
N VAL A 238 -5.67 -1.52 -8.79
CA VAL A 238 -6.79 -0.62 -8.48
C VAL A 238 -8.08 -1.38 -8.16
N ALA A 239 -8.39 -2.44 -8.90
CA ALA A 239 -9.57 -3.27 -8.62
C ALA A 239 -9.50 -3.87 -7.20
N THR A 240 -8.31 -4.28 -6.77
CA THR A 240 -8.06 -4.78 -5.40
C THR A 240 -8.29 -3.69 -4.37
N GLN A 241 -7.73 -2.48 -4.57
CA GLN A 241 -7.97 -1.36 -3.66
C GLN A 241 -9.45 -1.02 -3.54
N ILE A 242 -10.19 -1.01 -4.65
CA ILE A 242 -11.64 -0.73 -4.66
C ILE A 242 -12.37 -1.75 -3.82
N ARG A 243 -12.10 -3.05 -4.03
CA ARG A 243 -12.77 -4.11 -3.28
C ARG A 243 -12.43 -4.06 -1.79
N VAL A 244 -11.17 -3.87 -1.44
CA VAL A 244 -10.75 -3.67 -0.04
C VAL A 244 -11.47 -2.47 0.57
N LYS A 245 -11.47 -1.32 -0.10
CA LYS A 245 -12.12 -0.11 0.44
C LYS A 245 -13.64 -0.26 0.55
N HIS A 246 -14.26 -0.96 -0.40
CA HIS A 246 -15.68 -1.30 -0.36
C HIS A 246 -16.01 -2.20 0.84
N GLU A 247 -15.32 -3.33 0.99
CA GLU A 247 -15.55 -4.30 2.08
C GLU A 247 -15.36 -3.64 3.45
N TYR A 248 -14.31 -2.85 3.60
CA TYR A 248 -13.97 -2.22 4.87
C TYR A 248 -14.70 -0.89 5.10
N GLY A 249 -15.44 -0.37 4.13
CA GLY A 249 -16.15 0.91 4.24
C GLY A 249 -15.21 2.12 4.38
N LEU A 250 -14.05 2.08 3.72
CA LEU A 250 -13.12 3.20 3.64
C LEU A 250 -13.59 4.18 2.56
N TRP A 251 -13.48 5.49 2.80
CA TRP A 251 -13.71 6.48 1.76
C TRP A 251 -12.45 6.70 0.91
N VAL A 252 -12.63 7.41 -0.20
CA VAL A 252 -11.54 7.83 -1.09
C VAL A 252 -11.53 9.35 -1.22
N THR A 253 -10.40 9.91 -1.62
CA THR A 253 -10.37 11.30 -2.09
C THR A 253 -10.94 11.38 -3.50
N GLN A 254 -11.37 12.57 -3.95
CA GLN A 254 -11.83 12.73 -5.34
C GLN A 254 -10.71 12.36 -6.33
N ALA A 255 -9.48 12.80 -6.08
CA ALA A 255 -8.34 12.51 -6.94
C ALA A 255 -8.06 11.00 -7.04
N GLU A 256 -8.15 10.29 -5.92
CA GLU A 256 -8.03 8.82 -5.88
C GLU A 256 -9.18 8.14 -6.62
N LYS A 257 -10.42 8.58 -6.39
CA LYS A 257 -11.59 8.02 -7.09
C LYS A 257 -11.46 8.16 -8.61
N ASP A 258 -10.97 9.31 -9.08
CA ASP A 258 -10.71 9.57 -10.50
C ASP A 258 -9.54 8.71 -11.02
N ALA A 259 -8.48 8.52 -10.23
CA ALA A 259 -7.36 7.65 -10.59
C ALA A 259 -7.80 6.20 -10.74
N MET A 260 -8.60 5.71 -9.80
CA MET A 260 -9.21 4.38 -9.84
C MET A 260 -10.05 4.20 -11.10
N ALA A 261 -10.91 5.17 -11.44
CA ALA A 261 -11.72 5.13 -12.65
C ALA A 261 -10.88 5.07 -13.94
N ARG A 262 -9.78 5.83 -14.01
CA ARG A 262 -8.88 5.83 -15.17
C ARG A 262 -8.24 4.47 -15.41
N GLU A 263 -7.78 3.79 -14.36
CA GLU A 263 -7.16 2.48 -14.49
C GLU A 263 -8.19 1.37 -14.70
N LEU A 264 -9.37 1.46 -14.08
CA LEU A 264 -10.48 0.55 -14.39
C LEU A 264 -10.94 0.65 -15.84
N GLY A 265 -10.94 1.86 -16.42
CA GLY A 265 -11.27 2.06 -17.84
C GLY A 265 -10.28 1.41 -18.81
N ARG A 266 -9.12 0.94 -18.31
CA ARG A 266 -8.11 0.19 -19.08
C ARG A 266 -8.22 -1.32 -18.85
N CYS A 267 -9.06 -1.77 -17.94
CA CYS A 267 -9.35 -3.19 -17.75
C CYS A 267 -10.10 -3.74 -18.98
N GLY A 268 -9.88 -5.02 -19.29
CA GLY A 268 -10.78 -5.76 -20.18
C GLY A 268 -12.13 -6.06 -19.49
N ASP A 269 -12.96 -6.91 -20.10
CA ASP A 269 -14.25 -7.34 -19.51
C ASP A 269 -14.10 -8.05 -18.16
N ARG A 270 -12.91 -8.62 -17.91
CA ARG A 270 -12.53 -9.23 -16.65
C ARG A 270 -11.23 -8.62 -16.15
N VAL A 271 -11.09 -8.59 -14.84
CA VAL A 271 -9.80 -8.35 -14.21
C VAL A 271 -8.93 -9.58 -14.49
N ALA A 272 -7.92 -9.39 -15.34
CA ALA A 272 -7.04 -10.45 -15.83
C ALA A 272 -6.00 -10.86 -14.79
#